data_AF-S8EMP9-F1
#
_entry.id   AF-S8EMP9-F1
#
_cell.length_a   1.000
_cell.length_b   1.000
_cell.length_c   1.000
_cell.angle_alpha   90.00
_cell.angle_beta   90.00
_cell.angle_gamma   90.00
#
_symmetry.space_group_name_H-M   'P 1'
#
loop_
_entity.id
_entity.type
_entity.pdbx_description
1 polymer ?
#
loop_
_entity_poly.entity_id
_entity_poly.type
_entity_poly.pdbx_seq_one_letter_code
_entity_poly.pdbx_strand_id
1 'polypeptide(L)'
;MSGLEKSGFGIAHDFKGRTQEQSDFPILCETCLGDNPYVRMQRNREGKECRICTRPYTAFRWKPGPKARYKSTVVCQTCSGQASGRSEGRTT
;
A
#
# COMPACT_ATOMS: atom_id res chain seq x y z
N MET A 1 29.00 49.42 14.57
CA MET A 1 27.69 48.78 14.75
C MET A 1 27.70 47.46 14.03
N SER A 2 27.63 46.41 14.83
CA SER A 2 27.65 44.99 14.52
C SER A 2 26.41 44.53 13.76
N GLY A 3 26.58 43.49 12.94
CA GLY A 3 25.53 42.49 12.70
C GLY A 3 24.96 42.47 11.29
N LEU A 4 25.53 41.62 10.44
CA LEU A 4 24.84 41.05 9.29
C LEU A 4 23.71 40.14 9.80
N GLU A 5 22.51 40.69 9.96
CA GLU A 5 21.32 39.92 10.34
C GLU A 5 20.88 39.07 9.16
N LYS A 6 21.37 37.82 9.12
CA LYS A 6 20.84 36.76 8.28
C LYS A 6 19.44 36.40 8.76
N SER A 7 18.41 37.12 8.32
CA SER A 7 17.02 36.65 8.43
C SER A 7 16.80 35.56 7.37
N GLY A 8 17.32 34.37 7.65
CA GLY A 8 17.07 33.19 6.85
C GLY A 8 15.57 32.88 6.81
N PHE A 9 15.05 32.65 5.61
CA PHE A 9 13.75 32.04 5.38
C PHE A 9 13.73 30.63 5.98
N GLY A 10 13.39 30.52 7.25
CA GLY A 10 13.17 29.25 7.92
C GLY A 10 11.82 28.69 7.48
N ILE A 11 11.77 28.06 6.31
CA ILE A 11 10.66 27.16 5.97
C ILE A 11 10.79 25.95 6.91
N ALA A 12 10.18 26.04 8.09
CA ALA A 12 9.96 24.89 8.95
C ALA A 12 8.78 24.09 8.36
N HIS A 13 9.06 23.28 7.35
CA HIS A 13 8.15 22.20 6.94
C HIS A 13 8.74 20.84 7.36
N ASP A 14 8.97 20.66 8.67
CA ASP A 14 9.04 19.32 9.24
C ASP A 14 7.63 18.72 9.39
N PHE A 15 6.84 18.77 8.31
CA PHE A 15 5.70 17.87 8.18
C PHE A 15 6.25 16.50 7.76
N LYS A 16 6.89 15.81 8.69
CA LYS A 16 7.22 14.39 8.53
C LYS A 16 5.97 13.53 8.69
N GLY A 17 4.85 13.98 8.13
CA GLY A 17 3.67 13.16 7.88
C GLY A 17 4.02 12.27 6.72
N ARG A 18 4.45 11.03 7.01
CA ARG A 18 4.55 10.01 5.96
C ARG A 18 3.17 9.94 5.31
N THR A 19 3.06 10.31 4.03
CA THR A 19 1.79 10.18 3.31
C THR A 19 1.39 8.72 3.36
N GLN A 20 0.32 8.45 4.10
CA GLN A 20 -0.24 7.12 4.23
C GLN A 20 -0.85 6.70 2.90
N GLU A 21 -0.62 5.46 2.50
CA GLU A 21 -1.18 4.93 1.26
C GLU A 21 -2.71 4.92 1.36
N GLN A 22 -3.36 5.66 0.47
CA GLN A 22 -4.81 5.70 0.32
C GLN A 22 -5.17 5.25 -1.09
N SER A 23 -5.28 3.94 -1.28
CA SER A 23 -5.65 3.35 -2.58
C SER A 23 -7.10 2.93 -2.61
N ASP A 24 -7.74 3.11 -3.77
CA ASP A 24 -9.13 2.70 -3.98
C ASP A 24 -9.26 1.26 -4.49
N PHE A 25 -8.28 0.79 -5.26
CA PHE A 25 -8.26 -0.55 -5.86
C PHE A 25 -6.90 -1.23 -5.66
N PRO A 26 -6.87 -2.56 -5.45
CA PRO A 26 -5.62 -3.32 -5.32
C PRO A 26 -4.97 -3.61 -6.69
N ILE A 27 -3.64 -3.65 -6.76
CA ILE A 27 -2.92 -4.29 -7.88
C ILE A 27 -2.92 -5.81 -7.63
N LEU A 28 -3.57 -6.58 -8.50
CA LEU A 28 -3.69 -8.04 -8.42
C LEU A 28 -3.53 -8.65 -9.82
N CYS A 29 -3.05 -9.90 -9.89
CA CYS A 29 -3.13 -10.70 -11.12
C CYS A 29 -4.47 -11.43 -11.21
N GLU A 30 -4.82 -11.91 -12.41
CA GLU A 30 -6.05 -12.66 -12.69
C GLU A 30 -6.20 -13.90 -11.79
N THR A 31 -5.12 -14.66 -11.58
CA THR A 31 -5.12 -15.84 -10.71
C THR A 31 -5.42 -15.50 -9.24
N CYS A 32 -4.98 -14.33 -8.76
CA CYS A 32 -5.28 -13.88 -7.41
C CYS A 32 -6.74 -13.41 -7.26
N LEU A 33 -7.30 -12.82 -8.33
CA LEU A 33 -8.69 -12.40 -8.36
C LEU A 33 -9.64 -13.61 -8.44
N GLY A 34 -9.25 -14.64 -9.21
CA GLY A 34 -10.01 -15.86 -9.48
C GLY A 34 -11.00 -15.71 -10.63
N ASP A 35 -11.69 -16.81 -10.95
CA ASP A 35 -12.52 -16.92 -12.16
C ASP A 35 -13.91 -16.27 -12.03
N ASN A 36 -14.25 -15.72 -10.86
CA ASN A 36 -15.55 -15.08 -10.65
C ASN A 36 -15.52 -13.63 -11.22
N PRO A 37 -16.33 -13.29 -12.24
CA PRO A 37 -16.37 -11.93 -12.80
C PRO A 37 -16.97 -10.89 -11.83
N TYR A 38 -17.68 -11.33 -10.78
CA TYR A 38 -18.34 -10.45 -9.81
C TYR A 38 -17.74 -10.61 -8.41
N VAL A 39 -16.53 -10.10 -8.22
CA VAL A 39 -15.84 -10.14 -6.92
C VAL A 39 -16.29 -9.01 -6.00
N ARG A 40 -16.64 -9.36 -4.75
CA ARG A 40 -16.88 -8.40 -3.67
C ARG A 40 -15.62 -8.25 -2.81
N MET A 41 -15.18 -7.02 -2.60
CA MET A 41 -13.99 -6.69 -1.81
C MET A 41 -14.33 -5.83 -0.59
N GLN A 42 -13.61 -6.03 0.51
CA GLN A 42 -13.59 -5.15 1.67
C GLN A 42 -12.33 -4.28 1.61
N ARG A 43 -12.50 -2.95 1.71
CA ARG A 43 -11.40 -1.96 1.78
C ARG A 43 -11.20 -1.54 3.23
N ASN A 44 -9.97 -1.66 3.73
CA ASN A 44 -9.59 -1.16 5.06
C ASN A 44 -8.37 -0.22 4.93
N ARG A 45 -8.59 1.09 5.07
CA ARG A 45 -7.59 2.15 4.78
C ARG A 45 -6.36 2.15 5.70
N GLU A 46 -6.47 1.54 6.88
CA GLU A 46 -5.39 1.47 7.86
C GLU A 46 -5.24 0.05 8.40
N GLY A 47 -5.49 -0.92 7.53
CA GLY A 47 -5.82 -2.26 7.99
C GLY A 47 -4.64 -3.10 8.47
N LYS A 48 -3.46 -2.90 7.87
CA LYS A 48 -2.26 -3.73 8.09
C LYS A 48 -0.97 -2.97 7.75
N GLU A 49 0.15 -3.53 8.18
CA GLU A 49 1.50 -3.09 7.78
C GLU A 49 2.04 -3.93 6.62
N CYS A 50 2.71 -3.27 5.68
CA CYS A 50 3.30 -3.92 4.51
C CYS A 50 4.43 -4.87 4.94
N ARG A 51 4.42 -6.12 4.46
CA ARG A 51 5.47 -7.11 4.79
C ARG A 51 6.88 -6.77 4.28
N ILE A 52 7.02 -5.79 3.39
CA ILE A 52 8.31 -5.39 2.80
C ILE A 52 8.85 -4.14 3.48
N CYS A 53 8.07 -3.07 3.54
CA CYS A 53 8.52 -1.77 4.02
C CYS A 53 7.93 -1.36 5.37
N THR A 54 7.16 -2.24 6.02
CA THR A 54 6.49 -2.05 7.32
C THR A 54 5.62 -0.79 7.44
N ARG A 55 5.31 -0.13 6.32
CA ARG A 55 4.42 1.03 6.27
C ARG A 55 2.96 0.59 6.33
N PRO A 56 2.09 1.32 7.05
CA PRO A 56 0.65 1.07 7.00
C PRO A 56 0.13 1.32 5.58
N TYR A 57 -0.84 0.52 5.16
CA TYR A 57 -1.41 0.60 3.82
C TYR A 57 -2.91 0.25 3.81
N THR A 58 -3.58 0.59 2.70
CA THR A 58 -4.96 0.15 2.47
C THR A 58 -4.98 -1.35 2.18
N ALA A 59 -5.45 -2.15 3.14
CA ALA A 59 -5.63 -3.58 2.98
C ALA A 59 -6.95 -3.90 2.29
N PHE A 60 -6.88 -4.70 1.23
CA PHE A 60 -8.03 -5.28 0.54
C PHE A 60 -8.18 -6.75 0.88
N ARG A 61 -9.43 -7.20 1.08
CA ARG A 61 -9.79 -8.61 1.35
C ARG A 61 -10.96 -9.05 0.48
N TRP A 62 -10.86 -10.22 -0.15
CA TRP A 62 -11.89 -10.74 -1.07
C TRP A 62 -11.95 -12.27 -1.05
N LYS A 63 -13.01 -12.83 -1.64
CA LYS A 63 -13.17 -14.28 -1.86
C LYS A 63 -13.18 -14.56 -3.37
N PRO A 64 -12.15 -15.20 -3.94
CA PRO A 64 -12.03 -15.43 -5.39
C PRO A 64 -13.14 -16.28 -6.02
N GLY A 65 -13.73 -17.19 -5.24
CA GLY A 65 -14.80 -18.07 -5.70
C GLY A 65 -15.51 -18.78 -4.56
N PRO A 66 -16.62 -19.49 -4.83
CA PRO A 66 -17.49 -20.04 -3.79
C PRO A 66 -16.80 -21.01 -2.82
N LYS A 67 -15.89 -21.85 -3.33
CA LYS A 67 -15.11 -22.83 -2.54
C LYS A 67 -13.71 -22.34 -2.14
N ALA A 68 -13.31 -21.14 -2.58
CA ALA A 68 -12.00 -20.59 -2.27
C ALA A 68 -11.95 -20.00 -0.85
N ARG A 69 -10.74 -19.92 -0.28
CA ARG A 69 -10.50 -19.16 0.95
C ARG A 69 -10.45 -17.67 0.65
N TYR A 70 -10.69 -16.86 1.69
CA TYR A 70 -10.48 -15.43 1.60
C TYR A 70 -8.99 -15.14 1.37
N LYS A 71 -8.72 -14.21 0.45
CA LYS A 71 -7.40 -13.65 0.19
C LYS A 71 -7.36 -12.21 0.70
N SER A 72 -6.16 -11.74 1.01
CA SER A 72 -5.92 -10.33 1.28
C SER A 72 -4.60 -9.87 0.68
N THR A 73 -4.53 -8.59 0.31
CA THR A 73 -3.25 -7.93 0.05
C THR A 73 -2.34 -8.02 1.27
N VAL A 74 -1.03 -8.23 1.05
CA VAL A 74 -0.01 -8.37 2.11
C VAL A 74 1.14 -7.37 1.98
N VAL A 75 1.12 -6.55 0.93
CA VAL A 75 2.10 -5.51 0.60
C VAL A 75 1.36 -4.26 0.11
N CYS A 76 1.98 -3.11 0.28
CA CYS A 76 1.49 -1.83 -0.23
C CYS A 76 1.66 -1.73 -1.76
N GLN A 77 0.90 -0.85 -2.40
CA GLN A 77 0.91 -0.64 -3.86
C GLN A 77 2.31 -0.27 -4.36
N THR A 78 3.04 0.55 -3.60
CA THR A 78 4.39 0.96 -3.99
C THR A 78 5.33 -0.23 -4.06
N CYS A 79 5.26 -1.16 -3.10
CA CYS A 79 6.12 -2.34 -3.08
C CYS A 79 5.66 -3.41 -4.09
N SER A 80 4.37 -3.52 -4.39
CA SER A 80 3.90 -4.44 -5.45
C SER A 80 4.37 -4.02 -6.85
N GLY A 81 4.45 -2.70 -7.12
CA GLY A 81 4.97 -2.19 -8.40
C GLY A 81 6.49 -2.32 -8.59
N GLN A 82 7.25 -2.37 -7.50
CA GLN A 82 8.71 -2.52 -7.53
C GLN A 82 9.18 -3.98 -7.72
N ALA A 83 8.26 -4.94 -7.71
CA ALA A 83 8.59 -6.37 -7.71
C ALA A 83 8.97 -6.94 -9.09
N SER A 84 9.46 -6.14 -10.03
CA SER A 84 9.88 -6.56 -11.39
C SER A 84 11.12 -7.48 -11.44
N GLY A 85 11.55 -8.06 -10.31
CA GLY A 85 12.72 -8.96 -10.24
C GLY A 85 12.65 -10.08 -9.21
N ARG A 86 11.48 -10.40 -8.61
CA ARG A 86 11.34 -11.55 -7.70
C ARG A 86 10.02 -12.28 -7.91
N SER A 87 9.93 -12.91 -9.08
CA SER A 87 8.91 -13.90 -9.40
C SER A 87 9.14 -15.17 -8.59
N GLU A 88 8.54 -15.28 -7.41
CA GLU A 88 8.24 -16.59 -6.79
C GLU A 88 7.24 -16.43 -5.62
N GLY A 89 5.96 -16.62 -5.95
CA GLY A 89 5.06 -17.42 -5.12
C GLY A 89 4.74 -16.95 -3.69
N ARG A 90 4.53 -15.66 -3.42
CA ARG A 90 4.06 -15.24 -2.08
C ARG A 90 2.91 -14.24 -2.09
N THR A 91 1.74 -14.70 -2.51
CA THR A 91 0.45 -14.12 -2.09
C THR A 91 -0.50 -15.24 -1.64
N THR A 92 -0.32 -15.67 -0.38
CA THR A 92 -1.37 -16.28 0.44
C THR A 92 -1.88 -15.28 1.46
#